data_AF-A0A925D1R1-F1
#
_entry.id   AF-A0A925D1R1-F1
#
_cell.length_a   1.000
_cell.length_b   1.000
_cell.length_c   1.000
_cell.angle_alpha   90.00
_cell.angle_beta   90.00
_cell.angle_gamma   90.00
#
_symmetry.space_group_name_H-M   'P 1'
#
loop_
_entity.id
_entity.type
_entity.pdbx_description
1 polymer ?
#
loop_
_entity_poly.entity_id
_entity_poly.type
_entity_poly.pdbx_seq_one_letter_code
_entity_poly.pdbx_strand_id
1 'polypeptide(L)' 'MNKSGPIVVIEDDLDDQEILVEIFHKLGYENKIIYFVDGNDALAYLNQSDTQPFFNSFRCEHAKS' A
#
# COMPACT_ATOMS: atom_id res chain seq x y z
N MET A 1 10.13 5.68 12.68
CA MET A 1 9.76 5.01 11.41
C MET A 1 9.90 3.52 11.60
N ASN A 2 8.80 2.78 11.49
CA ASN A 2 8.83 1.34 11.63
C ASN A 2 9.46 0.76 10.35
N LYS A 3 10.75 0.45 10.38
CA LYS A 3 11.50 -0.06 9.20
C LYS A 3 11.13 -1.51 8.84
N SER A 4 10.22 -2.11 9.61
CA SER A 4 9.80 -3.51 9.52
C SER A 4 8.47 -3.69 8.76
N GLY A 5 7.95 -2.64 8.11
CA GLY A 5 6.71 -2.72 7.33
C GLY A 5 6.86 -3.56 6.06
N PRO A 6 5.75 -4.09 5.52
CA PRO A 6 5.78 -4.83 4.26
C PRO A 6 6.19 -3.92 3.09
N ILE A 7 6.92 -4.48 2.12
CA ILE A 7 7.26 -3.83 0.85
C ILE A 7 6.16 -4.20 -0.14
N VAL A 8 5.53 -3.19 -0.74
CA VAL A 8 4.50 -3.37 -1.77
C VAL A 8 5.11 -3.06 -3.13
N VAL A 9 4.99 -3.99 -4.06
CA VAL A 9 5.47 -3.89 -5.45
C VAL A 9 4.26 -4.02 -6.37
N ILE A 10 4.14 -3.12 -7.35
CA ILE A 10 3.05 -3.13 -8.32
C ILE A 10 3.68 -3.23 -9.70
N GLU A 11 3.61 -4.39 -10.32
CA GLU A 11 4.18 -4.66 -11.64
C GLU A 11 3.22 -5.59 -12.39
N ASP A 12 2.84 -5.21 -13.60
CA ASP A 12 1.91 -5.94 -14.44
C ASP A 12 2.59 -6.99 -15.34
N ASP A 13 3.91 -6.92 -15.46
CA ASP A 13 4.74 -7.89 -16.16
C ASP A 13 5.32 -8.95 -15.19
N LEU A 14 5.07 -10.23 -15.52
CA LEU A 14 5.55 -11.37 -14.74
C LEU A 14 7.08 -11.50 -14.81
N ASP A 15 7.69 -11.20 -15.96
CA ASP A 15 9.12 -11.35 -16.17
C ASP A 15 9.89 -10.32 -15.31
N ASP A 16 9.38 -9.08 -15.23
CA ASP A 16 9.95 -8.05 -14.35
C ASP A 16 9.77 -8.40 -12.87
N GLN A 17 8.62 -9.00 -12.51
CA GLN A 17 8.37 -9.48 -11.15
C GLN A 17 9.41 -10.52 -10.72
N GLU A 18 9.76 -11.48 -11.58
CA GLU A 18 10.76 -12.50 -11.29
C GLU A 18 12.15 -11.90 -11.03
N ILE A 19 12.55 -10.90 -11.82
CA ILE A 19 13.81 -10.18 -11.63
C ILE A 19 13.83 -9.47 -10.26
N LEU A 20 12.72 -8.82 -9.88
CA LEU A 20 12.62 -8.15 -8.59
C LEU A 20 12.70 -9.14 -7.42
N VAL A 21 12.06 -10.30 -7.52
CA VAL A 21 12.15 -11.38 -6.51
C VAL A 21 13.61 -11.77 -6.30
N GLU A 22 14.38 -11.98 -7.37
CA GLU A 22 15.80 -12.29 -7.26
C GLU A 22 16.61 -11.17 -6.59
N ILE A 23 16.34 -9.91 -6.95
CA ILE A 23 17.03 -8.75 -6.38
C ILE A 23 16.76 -8.67 -4.88
N PHE A 24 15.51 -8.77 -4.46
CA PHE A 24 15.15 -8.72 -3.04
C PHE A 24 15.75 -9.89 -2.25
N HIS A 25 15.78 -11.08 -2.84
CA HIS A 25 16.42 -12.25 -2.23
C HIS A 25 17.94 -12.04 -2.07
N LYS A 26 18.61 -11.47 -3.09
CA LYS A 26 20.05 -11.14 -3.03
C LYS A 26 20.38 -10.03 -2.02
N LEU A 27 19.47 -9.07 -1.82
CA LEU A 27 19.65 -7.97 -0.86
C LEU A 27 19.35 -8.37 0.59
N GLY A 28 18.68 -9.51 0.82
CA GLY A 28 18.47 -10.07 2.15
C GLY A 28 17.47 -9.29 3.00
N TYR A 29 16.45 -8.67 2.40
CA TYR A 29 15.39 -8.02 3.15
C TYR A 29 14.52 -9.04 3.87
N GLU A 30 14.37 -8.90 5.19
CA GLU A 30 13.47 -9.72 6.01
C GLU A 30 12.01 -9.24 5.94
N ASN A 31 11.78 -8.06 5.37
CA ASN A 31 10.45 -7.49 5.21
C ASN A 31 9.58 -8.37 4.30
N LYS A 32 8.32 -8.57 4.67
CA LYS A 32 7.34 -9.26 3.81
C LYS A 32 7.16 -8.46 2.52
N ILE A 33 7.40 -9.08 1.37
CA ILE A 33 7.18 -8.47 0.06
C ILE A 33 5.85 -8.95 -0.49
N ILE A 34 5.04 -8.03 -1.00
CA ILE A 34 3.71 -8.28 -1.52
C ILE A 34 3.65 -7.68 -2.92
N TYR A 35 3.30 -8.52 -3.89
CA TYR A 35 3.23 -8.16 -5.30
C TYR A 35 1.77 -8.02 -5.72
N PHE A 36 1.50 -7.00 -6.53
CA PHE A 36 0.22 -6.75 -7.15
C PHE A 36 0.42 -6.54 -8.65
N VAL A 37 -0.48 -7.12 -9.44
CA VAL A 37 -0.52 -6.94 -10.90
C VAL A 37 -1.32 -5.69 -11.28
N ASP A 38 -2.23 -5.26 -10.41
CA ASP A 38 -3.10 -4.12 -10.65
C ASP A 38 -3.06 -3.12 -9.48
N GLY A 39 -3.12 -1.83 -9.83
CA GLY A 39 -3.11 -0.74 -8.87
C GLY A 39 -4.34 -0.69 -7.98
N ASN A 40 -5.51 -1.20 -8.41
CA ASN A 40 -6.70 -1.24 -7.56
C ASN A 40 -6.55 -2.27 -6.45
N ASP A 41 -5.94 -3.43 -6.73
CA ASP A 41 -5.67 -4.43 -5.71
C ASP A 41 -4.66 -3.91 -4.67
N ALA A 42 -3.62 -3.23 -5.14
CA ALA A 42 -2.65 -2.56 -4.27
C ALA A 42 -3.31 -1.46 -3.43
N LEU A 43 -4.16 -0.63 -4.05
CA LEU A 43 -4.91 0.42 -3.37
C LEU A 43 -5.87 -0.16 -2.33
N ALA A 44 -6.56 -1.26 -2.64
CA ALA A 44 -7.43 -1.96 -1.71
C ALA A 44 -6.62 -2.49 -0.52
N TYR A 45 -5.44 -3.07 -0.76
CA TYR A 45 -4.54 -3.53 0.30
C TYR A 45 -4.05 -2.39 1.20
N LEU A 46 -3.66 -1.24 0.62
CA LEU A 46 -3.23 -0.07 1.40
C LEU A 46 -4.38 0.51 2.25
N ASN A 47 -5.60 0.48 1.72
CA ASN A 47 -6.81 0.97 2.39
C ASN A 47 -7.42 -0.04 3.39
N GLN A 48 -6.93 -1.28 3.45
CA GLN A 48 -7.35 -2.26 4.46
C GLN A 48 -6.80 -1.96 5.86
N SER A 49 -5.91 -0.98 6.00
CA SER A 49 -5.53 -0.49 7.33
C SER A 49 -6.72 0.23 7.98
N ASP A 50 -7.25 -0.36 9.07
CA ASP A 50 -8.32 0.14 9.95
C ASP A 50 -8.04 1.52 10.60
N THR A 51 -7.07 2.29 10.09
CA THR A 51 -6.99 3.72 10.34
C THR A 51 -8.06 4.42 9.52
N GLN A 52 -9.30 4.33 10.00
CA GLN A 52 -10.34 5.30 9.70
C GLN A 52 -9.72 6.69 9.92
N PRO A 53 -9.46 7.50 8.87
CA PRO A 53 -9.05 8.86 9.08
C PRO A 53 -10.17 9.50 9.90
N PHE A 54 -9.83 10.22 10.97
CA PHE A 54 -10.81 11.05 11.65
C PHE A 54 -11.43 11.99 10.62
N PHE A 55 -12.60 11.62 10.11
CA PHE A 55 -13.40 12.49 9.27
C PHE A 55 -13.99 13.51 10.22
N ASN A 56 -13.26 14.62 10.42
CA ASN A 56 -13.88 15.81 10.98
C ASN A 56 -14.92 16.26 9.95
N SER A 57 -16.14 15.78 10.13
CA SER A 57 -17.32 16.33 9.50
C SER A 57 -17.41 17.78 9.95
N PHE A 58 -16.85 18.69 9.16
CA PHE A 58 -17.31 20.07 9.18
C PHE A 58 -18.73 20.04 8.61
N ARG A 59 -19.71 19.79 9.48
CA ARG A 59 -21.07 20.28 9.26
C ARG A 59 -20.97 21.79 9.27
N CYS A 60 -20.85 22.39 8.08
CA CYS A 60 -21.19 23.78 7.88
C CYS A 60 -22.72 23.87 8.00
N GLU A 61 -23.20 23.97 9.25
CA GLU A 61 -24.58 24.37 9.50
C GLU A 61 -24.75 25.76 8.89
N HIS A 62 -25.52 25.82 7.81
CA HIS A 62 -26.02 27.07 7.29
C HIS A 62 -26.88 27.70 8.39
N ALA A 63 -26.27 28.59 9.16
CA ALA A 63 -26.99 29.57 9.94
C ALA A 63 -27.67 30.52 8.94
N LYS A 64 -28.89 30.15 8.51
CA LYS A 64 -29.86 31.14 8.05
C LYS A 64 -30.30 31.92 9.29
N SER A 65 -29.92 33.19 9.34
CA SER A 65 -30.67 34.24 10.02
C SER A 65 -30.88 35.40 9.06
#